data_AF-A0A5J5DDD6-F1
#
_entry.id   AF-A0A5J5DDD6-F1
#
_cell.length_a   1.000
_cell.length_b   1.000
_cell.length_c   1.000
_cell.angle_alpha   90.00
_cell.angle_beta   90.00
_cell.angle_gamma   90.00
#
_symmetry.space_group_name_H-M   'P 1'
#
loop_
_entity.id
_entity.type
_entity.pdbx_description
1 polymer ?
#
loop_
_entity_poly.entity_id
_entity_poly.type
_entity_poly.pdbx_seq_one_letter_code
_entity_poly.pdbx_strand_id
1 'polypeptide(L)'
;MIVPAAEQWGCTTLRCGEKRLTQSRCHCSDDCLSAGDCCTNYKHVCHGEREWVEDKCEDLSTPACPAGCSLLSDYILSSLCHSFTQQPLLLVSLDGLRAEYLQTWSALLPTLDKLKECGTSAPYMQAAFPSKTFPNHYTIVTGLYPESNGLIDNTMYDPVFDATFSLSSPEKDNPDWYLGQPVSHCTLA
;
A
#
# COMPACT_ATOMS: atom_id res chain seq x y z
N MET A 1 26.46 4.07 13.34
CA MET A 1 25.60 5.18 13.81
C MET A 1 24.41 4.51 14.48
N ILE A 2 24.22 4.65 15.80
CA ILE A 2 23.09 4.03 16.51
C ILE A 2 21.91 4.99 16.37
N VAL A 3 20.91 4.62 15.57
CA VAL A 3 19.67 5.39 15.45
C VAL A 3 18.90 5.24 16.77
N PRO A 4 18.47 6.32 17.44
CA PRO A 4 17.70 6.22 18.68
C PRO A 4 16.40 5.43 18.49
N ALA A 5 15.96 4.69 19.51
CA ALA A 5 14.69 3.94 19.46
C ALA A 5 13.48 4.82 19.09
N ALA A 6 13.53 6.12 19.44
CA ALA A 6 12.51 7.12 19.10
C ALA A 6 12.35 7.36 17.59
N GLU A 7 13.38 7.05 16.80
CA GLU A 7 13.43 7.27 15.36
C GLU A 7 13.28 5.96 14.56
N GLN A 8 13.07 4.83 15.25
CA GLN A 8 12.95 3.51 14.64
C GLN A 8 11.49 3.04 14.55
N TRP A 9 11.16 2.38 13.45
CA TRP A 9 9.86 1.74 13.19
C TRP A 9 9.88 0.21 13.40
N GLY A 10 11.01 -0.33 13.87
CA GLY A 10 11.21 -1.75 14.09
C GLY A 10 11.79 -2.05 15.48
N CYS A 11 11.48 -3.23 15.97
CA CYS A 11 12.15 -3.84 17.11
C CYS A 11 13.54 -4.33 16.70
N THR A 12 14.42 -4.34 17.69
CA THR A 12 15.71 -5.03 17.66
C THR A 12 15.79 -5.92 18.90
N THR A 13 16.76 -6.83 18.95
CA THR A 13 16.98 -7.68 20.13
C THR A 13 17.17 -6.88 21.43
N LEU A 14 17.67 -5.64 21.32
CA LEU A 14 17.85 -4.73 22.46
C LEU A 14 16.57 -4.03 22.93
N ARG A 15 15.54 -3.97 22.07
CA ARG A 15 14.26 -3.30 22.38
C ARG A 15 13.20 -4.26 22.90
N CYS A 16 13.39 -5.57 22.78
CA CYS A 16 12.42 -6.55 23.27
C CYS A 16 12.28 -6.45 24.79
N GLY A 17 11.05 -6.23 25.28
CA GLY A 17 10.78 -5.99 26.70
C GLY A 17 11.20 -4.59 27.17
N GLU A 18 11.34 -3.63 26.26
CA GLU A 18 11.69 -2.26 26.63
C GLU A 18 10.65 -1.61 27.56
N LYS A 19 11.11 -0.69 28.40
CA LYS A 19 10.18 0.24 29.05
C LYS A 19 9.63 1.20 28.01
N ARG A 20 8.31 1.39 28.02
CA ARG A 20 7.64 2.32 27.10
C ARG A 20 8.25 3.71 27.17
N LEU A 21 8.57 4.25 26.01
CA LEU A 21 8.96 5.64 25.83
C LEU A 21 7.85 6.36 25.07
N THR A 22 7.46 7.55 25.55
CA THR A 22 6.39 8.37 24.96
C THR A 22 6.74 8.90 23.57
N GLN A 23 8.04 9.02 23.28
CA GLN A 23 8.59 9.51 22.02
C GLN A 23 8.79 8.42 20.96
N SER A 24 8.58 7.13 21.31
CA SER A 24 8.70 6.04 20.35
C SER A 24 7.55 6.03 19.36
N ARG A 25 7.85 5.73 18.09
CA ARG A 25 6.85 5.61 17.02
C ARG A 25 6.02 4.33 17.12
N CYS A 26 6.62 3.28 17.66
CA CYS A 26 6.02 1.99 17.96
C CYS A 26 6.79 1.35 19.12
N HIS A 27 6.17 0.37 19.77
CA HIS A 27 6.69 -0.22 21.01
C HIS A 27 7.09 -1.68 20.83
N CYS A 28 8.05 -2.11 21.63
CA CYS A 28 8.50 -3.50 21.74
C CYS A 28 8.36 -4.02 23.19
N SER A 29 7.52 -3.35 23.98
CA SER A 29 7.17 -3.72 25.35
C SER A 29 6.19 -4.90 25.35
N ASP A 30 6.14 -5.64 26.46
CA ASP A 30 5.32 -6.86 26.58
C ASP A 30 3.81 -6.61 26.44
N ASP A 31 3.37 -5.38 26.69
CA ASP A 31 1.98 -4.95 26.61
C ASP A 31 1.61 -4.32 25.25
N CYS A 32 2.53 -4.25 24.28
CA CYS A 32 2.28 -3.59 22.99
C CYS A 32 1.15 -4.26 22.20
N LEU A 33 0.99 -5.59 22.34
CA LEU A 33 -0.05 -6.33 21.62
C LEU A 33 -1.44 -5.97 22.14
N SER A 34 -1.59 -5.85 23.47
CA SER A 34 -2.84 -5.40 24.09
C SER A 34 -3.14 -3.92 23.84
N ALA A 35 -2.09 -3.09 23.73
CA ALA A 35 -2.24 -1.66 23.44
C ALA A 35 -2.45 -1.38 21.94
N GLY A 36 -2.14 -2.34 21.06
CA GLY A 36 -2.29 -2.21 19.61
C GLY A 36 -1.22 -1.34 18.94
N ASP A 37 -0.04 -1.18 19.56
CA ASP A 37 1.01 -0.25 19.13
C ASP A 37 2.39 -0.91 18.93
N CYS A 38 2.42 -2.22 18.77
CA CYS A 38 3.66 -2.95 18.46
C CYS A 38 4.28 -2.49 17.13
N CYS A 39 5.61 -2.48 17.07
CA CYS A 39 6.31 -2.41 15.79
C CYS A 39 5.97 -3.64 14.91
N THR A 40 6.00 -3.46 13.59
CA THR A 40 5.55 -4.47 12.62
C THR A 40 6.30 -5.80 12.71
N ASN A 41 7.58 -5.77 13.06
CA ASN A 41 8.43 -6.96 13.21
C ASN A 41 8.52 -7.49 14.66
N TYR A 42 7.68 -7.01 15.60
CA TYR A 42 7.75 -7.40 17.02
C TYR A 42 7.66 -8.91 17.24
N LYS A 43 6.68 -9.58 16.61
CA LYS A 43 6.47 -11.02 16.76
C LYS A 43 7.66 -11.83 16.26
N HIS A 44 8.24 -11.43 15.13
CA HIS A 44 9.43 -12.08 14.59
C HIS A 44 10.65 -11.87 15.51
N VAL A 45 10.98 -10.61 15.81
CA VAL A 45 12.22 -10.26 16.52
C VAL A 45 12.19 -10.63 17.99
N CYS A 46 11.05 -10.46 18.67
CA CYS A 46 10.95 -10.65 20.12
C CYS A 46 10.33 -11.99 20.54
N HIS A 47 9.55 -12.64 19.67
CA HIS A 47 8.88 -13.92 19.97
C HIS A 47 9.33 -15.07 19.08
N GLY A 48 10.26 -14.84 18.14
CA GLY A 48 10.83 -15.89 17.30
C GLY A 48 9.84 -16.47 16.28
N GLU A 49 8.75 -15.77 15.98
CA GLU A 49 7.88 -16.11 14.85
C GLU A 49 8.65 -15.93 13.52
N ARG A 50 8.24 -16.62 12.46
CA ARG A 50 8.87 -16.45 11.14
C ARG A 50 8.37 -15.18 10.46
N GLU A 51 9.22 -14.53 9.65
CA GLU A 51 8.74 -13.44 8.81
C GLU A 51 7.88 -13.99 7.68
N TRP A 52 6.92 -13.19 7.20
CA TRP A 52 6.10 -13.58 6.06
C TRP A 52 6.96 -13.99 4.87
N VAL A 53 8.10 -13.35 4.62
CA VAL A 53 8.98 -13.68 3.49
C VAL A 53 9.60 -15.08 3.61
N GLU A 54 9.72 -15.63 4.81
CA GLU A 54 10.34 -16.94 5.08
C GLU A 54 9.34 -18.10 5.02
N ASP A 55 8.03 -17.81 5.04
CA ASP A 55 6.99 -18.83 4.94
C ASP A 55 6.95 -19.50 3.56
N LYS A 56 6.32 -20.67 3.46
CA LYS A 56 6.08 -21.32 2.16
C LYS A 56 4.94 -20.63 1.42
N CYS A 57 4.85 -20.82 0.10
CA CYS A 57 3.67 -20.43 -0.65
C CYS A 57 2.47 -21.29 -0.22
N GLU A 58 1.33 -20.65 -0.01
CA GLU A 58 0.08 -21.29 0.40
C GLU A 58 -0.98 -21.13 -0.70
N ASP A 59 -1.88 -22.10 -0.83
CA ASP A 59 -3.06 -21.96 -1.68
C ASP A 59 -4.13 -21.17 -0.93
N LEU A 60 -4.47 -19.99 -1.46
CA LEU A 60 -5.47 -19.07 -0.91
C LEU A 60 -6.78 -19.08 -1.72
N SER A 61 -7.10 -20.21 -2.38
CA SER A 61 -8.36 -20.39 -3.11
C SER A 61 -9.61 -20.15 -2.25
N THR A 62 -9.54 -20.40 -0.94
CA THR A 62 -10.55 -19.98 0.04
C THR A 62 -9.98 -18.91 0.98
N PRO A 63 -10.58 -17.70 1.08
CA PRO A 63 -10.04 -16.62 1.89
C PRO A 63 -10.17 -16.89 3.39
N ALA A 64 -9.07 -16.74 4.12
CA ALA A 64 -9.05 -16.77 5.59
C ALA A 64 -9.20 -15.35 6.16
N CYS A 65 -10.39 -14.76 6.01
CA CYS A 65 -10.69 -13.46 6.61
C CYS A 65 -11.09 -13.64 8.09
N PRO A 66 -10.57 -12.81 9.01
CA PRO A 66 -11.03 -12.86 10.40
C PRO A 66 -12.53 -12.57 10.40
N ALA A 67 -13.28 -13.42 11.12
CA ALA A 67 -14.68 -13.15 11.38
C ALA A 67 -14.74 -11.79 12.08
N GLY A 68 -15.23 -10.76 11.38
CA GLY A 68 -15.62 -9.54 12.05
C GLY A 68 -16.65 -9.86 13.13
N CYS A 69 -17.00 -8.86 13.93
CA CYS A 69 -17.93 -8.92 15.07
C CYS A 69 -19.39 -9.33 14.73
N SER A 70 -19.60 -10.18 13.74
CA SER A 70 -20.81 -10.95 13.42
C SER A 70 -21.45 -11.68 14.62
N LEU A 71 -20.74 -11.80 15.75
CA LEU A 71 -21.23 -12.39 17.00
C LEU A 71 -21.57 -11.36 18.10
N LEU A 72 -21.34 -10.05 17.88
CA LEU A 72 -21.71 -9.02 18.86
C LEU A 72 -23.16 -8.56 18.59
N SER A 73 -24.06 -8.78 19.56
CA SER A 73 -25.46 -8.31 19.51
C SER A 73 -25.60 -6.80 19.73
N ASP A 74 -24.52 -6.12 20.12
CA ASP A 74 -24.53 -4.70 20.44
C ASP A 74 -24.33 -3.86 19.17
N TYR A 75 -25.41 -3.23 18.72
CA TYR A 75 -25.49 -2.39 17.52
C TYR A 75 -24.38 -1.31 17.46
N ILE A 76 -24.01 -0.71 18.60
CA ILE A 76 -22.96 0.33 18.68
C ILE A 76 -21.55 -0.24 18.48
N LEU A 77 -21.25 -1.46 18.97
CA LEU A 77 -19.96 -2.13 18.76
C LEU A 77 -19.84 -2.69 17.34
N SER A 78 -20.96 -3.06 16.71
CA SER A 78 -20.98 -3.53 15.32
C SER A 78 -20.56 -2.44 14.32
N SER A 79 -20.92 -1.17 14.54
CA SER A 79 -20.56 -0.06 13.65
C SER A 79 -19.09 0.35 13.69
N LEU A 80 -18.35 -0.06 14.72
CA LEU A 80 -16.91 0.18 14.88
C LEU A 80 -16.06 -1.00 14.36
N CYS A 81 -16.68 -2.16 14.12
CA CYS A 81 -16.00 -3.38 13.75
C CYS A 81 -16.24 -3.69 12.28
N HIS A 82 -15.28 -3.36 11.43
CA HIS A 82 -15.33 -3.74 10.01
C HIS A 82 -15.21 -5.26 9.89
N SER A 83 -16.30 -5.91 9.46
CA SER A 83 -16.27 -7.31 9.07
C SER A 83 -15.75 -7.45 7.64
N PHE A 84 -14.68 -8.20 7.44
CA PHE A 84 -14.13 -8.54 6.13
C PHE A 84 -15.00 -9.61 5.45
N THR A 85 -16.22 -9.22 5.08
CA THR A 85 -17.16 -10.07 4.32
C THR A 85 -16.71 -10.26 2.87
N GLN A 86 -15.92 -9.31 2.36
CA GLN A 86 -15.22 -9.37 1.08
C GLN A 86 -13.73 -9.07 1.31
N GLN A 87 -12.87 -9.69 0.52
CA GLN A 87 -11.43 -9.42 0.56
C GLN A 87 -11.16 -7.97 0.11
N PRO A 88 -10.43 -7.17 0.89
CA PRO A 88 -10.09 -5.81 0.48
C PRO A 88 -9.08 -5.84 -0.68
N LEU A 89 -9.23 -4.91 -1.61
CA LEU A 89 -8.23 -4.66 -2.66
C LEU A 89 -7.24 -3.59 -2.19
N LEU A 90 -5.95 -3.92 -2.22
CA LEU A 90 -4.88 -2.97 -2.00
C LEU A 90 -4.08 -2.77 -3.28
N LEU A 91 -4.08 -1.55 -3.82
CA LEU A 91 -3.24 -1.15 -4.93
C LEU A 91 -1.95 -0.49 -4.41
N VAL A 92 -0.81 -1.17 -4.60
CA VAL A 92 0.52 -0.66 -4.23
C VAL A 92 1.29 -0.28 -5.50
N SER A 93 1.67 0.99 -5.61
CA SER A 93 2.51 1.47 -6.72
C SER A 93 3.93 1.78 -6.22
N LEU A 94 4.93 1.28 -6.94
CA LEU A 94 6.34 1.60 -6.75
C LEU A 94 6.80 2.40 -7.99
N ASP A 95 6.81 3.74 -7.89
CA ASP A 95 7.09 4.60 -9.04
C ASP A 95 8.49 4.34 -9.63
N GLY A 96 8.56 4.26 -10.96
CA GLY A 96 9.79 3.96 -11.68
C GLY A 96 10.34 2.53 -11.53
N LEU A 97 9.59 1.59 -10.93
CA LEU A 97 9.98 0.19 -10.86
C LEU A 97 9.89 -0.49 -12.25
N ARG A 98 10.95 -0.37 -13.04
CA ARG A 98 11.05 -1.01 -14.35
C ARG A 98 11.00 -2.53 -14.22
N ALA A 99 10.29 -3.21 -15.12
CA ALA A 99 10.14 -4.66 -15.12
C ALA A 99 11.48 -5.44 -15.08
N GLU A 100 12.50 -4.91 -15.74
CA GLU A 100 13.86 -5.50 -15.75
C GLU A 100 14.48 -5.59 -14.36
N TYR A 101 14.10 -4.72 -13.41
CA TYR A 101 14.64 -4.80 -12.05
C TYR A 101 14.26 -6.11 -11.34
N LEU A 102 13.04 -6.62 -11.56
CA LEU A 102 12.60 -7.91 -11.02
C LEU A 102 13.11 -9.12 -11.83
N GLN A 103 13.70 -8.88 -13.00
CA GLN A 103 14.31 -9.94 -13.81
C GLN A 103 15.79 -10.11 -13.45
N THR A 104 16.49 -9.01 -13.21
CA THR A 104 17.94 -9.00 -12.95
C THR A 104 18.29 -9.03 -11.46
N TRP A 105 17.50 -8.38 -10.60
CA TRP A 105 17.85 -8.14 -9.19
C TRP A 105 16.91 -8.83 -8.20
N SER A 106 16.14 -9.84 -8.63
CA SER A 106 15.13 -10.49 -7.79
C SER A 106 15.68 -11.03 -6.48
N ALA A 107 16.89 -11.60 -6.50
CA ALA A 107 17.59 -12.11 -5.32
C ALA A 107 17.89 -11.03 -4.24
N LEU A 108 17.90 -9.75 -4.61
CA LEU A 108 18.06 -8.62 -3.68
C LEU A 108 16.72 -8.06 -3.18
N LEU A 109 15.60 -8.56 -3.72
CA LEU A 109 14.24 -8.07 -3.47
C LEU A 109 13.34 -9.23 -2.99
N PRO A 110 13.70 -9.91 -1.87
CA PRO A 110 13.07 -11.18 -1.48
C PRO A 110 11.55 -11.08 -1.28
N THR A 111 11.04 -9.96 -0.76
CA THR A 111 9.60 -9.73 -0.61
C THR A 111 8.87 -9.66 -1.95
N LEU A 112 9.43 -8.94 -2.93
CA LEU A 112 8.84 -8.81 -4.26
C LEU A 112 8.98 -10.11 -5.06
N ASP A 113 10.11 -10.81 -4.89
CA ASP A 113 10.34 -12.10 -5.53
C ASP A 113 9.36 -13.15 -5.00
N LYS A 114 9.12 -13.19 -3.68
CA LYS A 114 8.10 -14.06 -3.10
C LYS A 114 6.69 -13.74 -3.61
N LEU A 115 6.32 -12.47 -3.73
CA LEU A 115 5.02 -12.09 -4.31
C LEU A 115 4.88 -12.57 -5.76
N LYS A 116 5.97 -12.55 -6.53
CA LYS A 116 6.02 -13.08 -7.90
C LYS A 116 5.94 -14.60 -7.95
N GLU A 117 6.62 -15.30 -7.04
CA GLU A 117 6.64 -16.77 -6.98
C GLU A 117 5.32 -17.37 -6.48
N CYS A 118 4.76 -16.82 -5.39
CA CYS A 118 3.53 -17.32 -4.79
C CYS A 118 2.25 -16.71 -5.38
N GLY A 119 2.36 -15.62 -6.14
CA GLY A 119 1.24 -14.89 -6.70
C GLY A 119 1.11 -15.05 -8.22
N THR A 120 0.43 -14.10 -8.85
CA THR A 120 0.33 -13.99 -10.32
C THR A 120 1.22 -12.85 -10.79
N SER A 121 2.11 -13.13 -11.74
CA SER A 121 3.05 -12.15 -12.28
C SER A 121 3.10 -12.19 -13.81
N ALA A 122 3.23 -11.02 -14.43
CA ALA A 122 3.51 -10.87 -15.85
C ALA A 122 4.98 -10.45 -16.04
N PRO A 123 5.63 -10.84 -17.16
CA PRO A 123 7.04 -10.47 -17.42
C PRO A 123 7.25 -8.96 -17.50
N TYR A 124 6.23 -8.21 -17.93
CA TYR A 124 6.16 -6.75 -17.88
C TYR A 124 4.69 -6.30 -18.00
N MET A 125 4.42 -5.05 -17.62
CA MET A 125 3.16 -4.36 -17.88
C MET A 125 3.44 -3.16 -18.79
N GLN A 126 2.69 -3.03 -19.88
CA GLN A 126 2.89 -1.92 -20.82
C GLN A 126 2.22 -0.65 -20.29
N ALA A 127 3.02 0.40 -20.12
CA ALA A 127 2.56 1.73 -19.76
C ALA A 127 1.77 2.38 -20.90
N ALA A 128 0.83 3.26 -20.54
CA ALA A 128 0.25 4.21 -21.48
C ALA A 128 1.31 5.26 -21.87
N PHE A 129 1.18 5.82 -23.08
CA PHE A 129 2.03 6.91 -23.53
C PHE A 129 1.44 8.26 -23.13
N PRO A 130 2.24 9.21 -22.59
CA PRO A 130 3.66 9.07 -22.27
C PRO A 130 3.90 8.27 -20.98
N SER A 131 5.08 7.65 -20.86
CA SER A 131 5.49 6.86 -19.68
C SER A 131 5.86 7.77 -18.49
N LYS A 132 4.87 8.54 -18.01
CA LYS A 132 4.96 9.51 -16.92
C LYS A 132 4.08 9.11 -15.75
N THR A 133 4.44 9.56 -14.54
CA THR A 133 3.78 9.21 -13.29
C THR A 133 2.28 9.48 -13.32
N PHE A 134 1.83 10.73 -13.49
CA PHE A 134 0.41 11.07 -13.40
C PHE A 134 -0.44 10.38 -14.47
N PRO A 135 -0.10 10.45 -15.77
CA PRO A 135 -0.86 9.77 -16.81
C PRO A 135 -1.05 8.28 -16.56
N ASN A 136 0.00 7.57 -16.13
CA ASN A 136 -0.06 6.12 -15.92
C ASN A 136 -0.79 5.74 -14.63
N HIS A 137 -0.57 6.44 -13.52
CA HIS A 137 -1.28 6.16 -12.27
C HIS A 137 -2.79 6.39 -12.43
N TYR A 138 -3.18 7.45 -13.15
CA TYR A 138 -4.59 7.73 -13.39
C TYR A 138 -5.21 6.76 -14.41
N THR A 139 -4.45 6.34 -15.42
CA THR A 139 -4.86 5.27 -16.35
C THR A 139 -5.15 3.97 -15.60
N ILE A 140 -4.31 3.57 -14.63
CA ILE A 140 -4.51 2.34 -13.84
C ILE A 140 -5.84 2.36 -13.08
N VAL A 141 -6.20 3.48 -12.46
CA VAL A 141 -7.40 3.56 -11.62
C VAL A 141 -8.68 3.87 -12.39
N THR A 142 -8.58 4.34 -13.63
CA THR A 142 -9.76 4.66 -14.49
C THR A 142 -9.99 3.65 -15.61
N GLY A 143 -8.94 2.93 -16.05
CA GLY A 143 -8.97 2.09 -17.24
C GLY A 143 -8.99 2.87 -18.56
N LEU A 144 -8.81 4.20 -18.53
CA LEU A 144 -8.89 5.08 -19.69
C LEU A 144 -7.51 5.55 -20.14
N TYR A 145 -7.30 5.66 -21.46
CA TYR A 145 -6.09 6.28 -22.01
C TYR A 145 -5.96 7.75 -21.59
N PRO A 146 -4.73 8.30 -21.53
CA PRO A 146 -4.49 9.72 -21.20
C PRO A 146 -5.32 10.72 -22.01
N GLU A 147 -5.52 10.46 -23.31
CA GLU A 147 -6.36 11.31 -24.18
C GLU A 147 -7.85 11.34 -23.77
N SER A 148 -8.32 10.32 -23.05
CA SER A 148 -9.71 10.20 -22.61
C SER A 148 -9.90 10.58 -21.14
N ASN A 149 -8.87 10.40 -20.31
CA ASN A 149 -8.92 10.70 -18.88
C ASN A 149 -8.45 12.14 -18.55
N GLY A 150 -7.98 12.89 -19.53
CA GLY A 150 -7.60 14.30 -19.41
C GLY A 150 -6.16 14.55 -18.98
N LEU A 151 -5.47 13.57 -18.37
CA LEU A 151 -4.11 13.74 -17.84
C LEU A 151 -3.06 13.20 -18.81
N ILE A 152 -2.63 14.06 -19.76
CA ILE A 152 -1.68 13.68 -20.82
C ILE A 152 -0.20 13.80 -20.46
N ASP A 153 0.17 14.61 -19.46
CA ASP A 153 1.54 14.71 -18.92
C ASP A 153 1.50 15.25 -17.47
N ASN A 154 2.62 15.26 -16.77
CA ASN A 154 2.78 15.90 -15.46
C ASN A 154 2.71 17.43 -15.55
N THR A 155 2.88 18.01 -16.74
CA THR A 155 2.75 19.43 -17.02
C THR A 155 2.11 19.62 -18.40
N MET A 156 0.96 20.29 -18.46
CA MET A 156 0.19 20.47 -19.69
C MET A 156 -0.61 21.78 -19.65
N TYR A 157 -0.81 22.38 -20.81
CA TYR A 157 -1.60 23.61 -20.97
C TYR A 157 -2.88 23.28 -21.74
N ASP A 158 -4.02 23.78 -21.25
CA ASP A 158 -5.30 23.66 -21.93
C ASP A 158 -5.75 25.04 -22.43
N PRO A 159 -5.96 25.23 -23.74
CA PRO A 159 -6.37 26.51 -24.31
C PRO A 159 -7.83 26.90 -24.02
N VAL A 160 -8.68 25.97 -23.64
CA VAL A 160 -10.08 26.23 -23.24
C VAL A 160 -10.13 26.73 -21.80
N PHE A 161 -9.33 26.14 -20.91
CA PHE A 161 -9.18 26.62 -19.54
C PHE A 161 -8.28 27.87 -19.45
N ASP A 162 -7.45 28.10 -20.47
CA ASP A 162 -6.36 29.07 -20.47
C ASP A 162 -5.46 28.95 -19.23
N ALA A 163 -5.15 27.70 -18.86
CA ALA A 163 -4.47 27.35 -17.63
C ALA A 163 -3.42 26.26 -17.86
N THR A 164 -2.40 26.23 -17.00
CA THR A 164 -1.35 25.21 -17.02
C THR A 164 -1.44 24.33 -15.79
N PHE A 165 -1.72 23.05 -16.03
CA PHE A 165 -1.59 22.00 -15.02
C PHE A 165 -0.11 21.71 -14.75
N SER A 166 0.25 21.56 -13.48
CA SER A 166 1.56 21.08 -13.03
C SER A 166 1.45 20.52 -11.62
N LEU A 167 2.25 19.50 -11.29
CA LEU A 167 2.28 18.88 -9.96
C LEU A 167 2.69 19.85 -8.84
N SER A 168 3.40 20.93 -9.17
CA SER A 168 3.80 21.97 -8.23
C SER A 168 2.82 23.15 -8.16
N SER A 169 1.77 23.14 -8.97
CA SER A 169 0.79 24.22 -9.07
C SER A 169 -0.48 23.87 -8.28
N PRO A 170 -1.19 24.86 -7.70
CA PRO A 170 -2.54 24.66 -7.16
C PRO A 170 -3.55 24.12 -8.20
N GLU A 171 -3.29 24.33 -9.50
CA GLU A 171 -4.11 23.76 -10.58
C GLU A 171 -4.24 22.23 -10.51
N LYS A 172 -3.31 21.54 -9.84
CA LYS A 172 -3.44 20.10 -9.62
C LYS A 172 -4.70 19.71 -8.85
N ASP A 173 -5.27 20.62 -8.06
CA ASP A 173 -6.45 20.34 -7.23
C ASP A 173 -7.76 20.74 -7.95
N ASN A 174 -7.67 21.30 -9.16
CA ASN A 174 -8.84 21.64 -9.97
C ASN A 174 -9.45 20.37 -10.60
N PRO A 175 -10.70 20.00 -10.27
CA PRO A 175 -11.33 18.76 -10.73
C PRO A 175 -11.55 18.70 -12.24
N ASP A 176 -11.58 19.83 -12.95
CA ASP A 176 -11.87 19.87 -14.39
C ASP A 176 -10.79 19.17 -15.24
N TRP A 177 -9.59 18.99 -14.70
CA TRP A 177 -8.50 18.24 -15.33
C TRP A 177 -8.67 16.71 -15.28
N TYR A 178 -9.54 16.20 -14.40
CA TYR A 178 -9.66 14.78 -14.05
C TYR A 178 -10.93 14.18 -14.64
N LEU A 179 -10.82 13.60 -15.83
CA LEU A 179 -11.96 13.00 -16.54
C LEU A 179 -12.08 11.49 -16.27
N GLY A 180 -13.27 10.96 -16.49
CA GLY A 180 -13.57 9.56 -16.21
C GLY A 180 -13.89 9.29 -14.74
N GLN A 181 -13.91 8.02 -14.35
CA GLN A 181 -14.30 7.61 -13.00
C GLN A 181 -13.24 6.70 -12.38
N PRO A 182 -12.50 7.17 -11.36
CA PRO A 182 -11.55 6.34 -10.64
C PRO A 182 -12.24 5.22 -9.85
N VAL A 183 -11.58 4.07 -9.72
CA VAL A 183 -12.11 2.88 -9.02
C VAL A 183 -12.58 3.18 -7.59
N SER A 184 -11.96 4.14 -6.89
CA SER A 184 -12.37 4.55 -5.54
C SER A 184 -13.78 5.16 -5.48
N HIS A 185 -14.31 5.62 -6.60
CA HIS A 185 -15.68 6.15 -6.72
C HIS A 185 -16.66 5.10 -7.27
N CYS A 186 -16.15 4.02 -7.89
CA CYS A 186 -16.98 2.92 -8.41
C CYS A 186 -17.45 1.96 -7.30
N THR A 187 -16.74 1.86 -6.18
CA THR A 187 -17.02 0.90 -5.10
C THR A 187 -18.25 1.24 -4.25
N LEU A 188 -19.05 2.24 -4.63
CA LEU A 188 -20.29 2.63 -3.97
C LEU A 188 -21.57 2.11 -4.66
N ALA A 189 -21.45 1.23 -5.66
CA ALA A 189 -22.58 0.62 -6.38
C ALA A 189 -22.83 -0.83 -5.95
#